data_AF-A0A386H627-F1
#
_entry.id   AF-A0A386H627-F1
#
_cell.length_a   1.000
_cell.length_b   1.000
_cell.length_c   1.000
_cell.angle_alpha   90.00
_cell.angle_beta   90.00
_cell.angle_gamma   90.00
#
_symmetry.space_group_name_H-M   'P 1'
#
loop_
_entity.id
_entity.type
_entity.pdbx_description
1 polymer ?
#
loop_
_entity_poly.entity_id
_entity_poly.type
_entity_poly.pdbx_seq_one_letter_code
_entity_poly.pdbx_strand_id
1 'polypeptide(L)'
;MFYCPYVNYFRQTQVHGHLRLLHASPNLSAVDVYANGSLIARNFRFKNFTEYIPVSPGNYRITVYPSGNSRDMILDTNISVGAGNIITAAIIGRSPRISIKVIMDPRLPVERNRLMLRFVNLSPDLSPTNLTFRRNDRTIFNNVKYPNATEYTVLSPGVYNFELRNSNDNKSILLVPNVRLTRNRFYTMYAVGLAKGGPPLQVLIALDGNSYIR
;
A
#
# COMPACT_ATOMS: atom_id res chain seq x y z
N MET A 1 59.57 16.25 -7.12
CA MET A 1 58.56 15.27 -7.58
C MET A 1 57.41 15.31 -6.60
N PHE A 2 56.28 15.92 -6.97
CA PHE A 2 55.10 16.01 -6.11
C PHE A 2 54.16 14.85 -6.45
N TYR A 3 54.02 13.92 -5.53
CA TYR A 3 53.10 12.79 -5.61
C TYR A 3 51.74 13.28 -5.08
N CYS A 4 50.78 13.57 -5.97
CA CYS A 4 49.39 13.83 -5.58
C CYS A 4 48.60 12.52 -5.69
N PRO A 5 48.26 11.85 -4.57
CA PRO A 5 47.33 10.74 -4.64
C PRO A 5 45.93 11.30 -4.88
N TYR A 6 45.39 11.10 -6.09
CA TYR A 6 43.96 11.28 -6.32
C TYR A 6 43.22 10.22 -5.51
N VAL A 7 42.70 10.63 -4.36
CA VAL A 7 41.70 9.86 -3.62
C VAL A 7 40.45 9.84 -4.49
N ASN A 8 40.15 8.69 -5.08
CA ASN A 8 38.87 8.45 -5.74
C ASN A 8 37.77 8.53 -4.67
N TYR A 9 37.13 9.69 -4.56
CA TYR A 9 35.81 9.79 -3.95
C TYR A 9 34.86 9.02 -4.87
N PHE A 10 34.68 7.72 -4.60
CA PHE A 10 33.50 7.03 -5.08
C PHE A 10 32.31 7.85 -4.61
N ARG A 11 31.65 8.54 -5.53
CA ARG A 11 30.33 9.12 -5.28
C ARG A 11 29.44 7.91 -5.04
N GLN A 12 29.30 7.50 -3.78
CA GLN A 12 28.35 6.48 -3.40
C GLN A 12 27.00 7.04 -3.82
N THR A 13 26.44 6.55 -4.92
CA THR A 13 25.08 6.89 -5.32
C THR A 13 24.22 6.49 -4.15
N GLN A 14 23.69 7.47 -3.43
CA GLN A 14 22.85 7.22 -2.27
C GLN A 14 21.62 6.48 -2.78
N VAL A 15 21.55 5.18 -2.49
CA VAL A 15 20.41 4.36 -2.91
C VAL A 15 19.25 4.71 -1.98
N HIS A 16 18.37 5.59 -2.46
CA HIS A 16 17.18 6.00 -1.71
C HIS A 16 16.22 4.82 -1.54
N GLY A 17 15.54 4.80 -0.39
CA GLY A 17 14.27 4.10 -0.25
C GLY A 17 13.14 4.97 -0.81
N HIS A 18 11.96 4.39 -0.98
CA HIS A 18 10.76 5.10 -1.44
C HIS A 18 9.58 4.79 -0.53
N LEU A 19 8.90 5.83 -0.06
CA LEU A 19 7.77 5.75 0.84
C LEU A 19 6.53 6.36 0.18
N ARG A 20 5.46 5.56 0.06
CA ARG A 20 4.11 6.04 -0.25
C ARG A 20 3.22 5.90 0.98
N LEU A 21 2.38 6.88 1.27
CA LEU A 21 1.35 6.76 2.30
C LEU A 21 0.01 6.35 1.67
N LEU A 22 -0.78 5.58 2.42
CA LEU A 22 -2.19 5.29 2.14
C LEU A 22 -3.03 5.57 3.39
N HIS A 23 -4.09 6.36 3.28
CA HIS A 23 -5.06 6.47 4.37
C HIS A 23 -6.16 5.40 4.22
N ALA A 24 -6.03 4.29 4.94
CA ALA A 24 -6.99 3.18 4.91
C ALA A 24 -7.88 3.08 6.16
N SER A 25 -7.69 3.93 7.18
CA SER A 25 -8.56 3.96 8.36
C SER A 25 -9.94 4.54 8.02
N PRO A 26 -11.04 3.79 8.22
CA PRO A 26 -12.36 4.20 7.73
C PRO A 26 -13.02 5.29 8.58
N ASN A 27 -12.70 5.40 9.88
CA ASN A 27 -13.36 6.34 10.80
C ASN A 27 -12.45 7.47 11.30
N LEU A 28 -11.26 7.63 10.71
CA LEU A 28 -10.49 8.86 10.88
C LEU A 28 -10.96 9.90 9.87
N SER A 29 -11.17 11.11 10.36
CA SER A 29 -11.27 12.31 9.52
C SER A 29 -9.93 12.61 8.87
N ALA A 30 -9.84 13.70 8.10
CA ALA A 30 -8.57 14.10 7.51
C ALA A 30 -7.48 14.27 8.58
N VAL A 31 -6.27 13.78 8.29
CA VAL A 31 -5.12 13.83 9.19
C VAL A 31 -3.92 14.56 8.57
N ASP A 32 -3.04 15.07 9.41
CA ASP A 32 -1.70 15.48 9.03
C ASP A 32 -0.70 14.40 9.47
N VAL A 33 0.19 14.01 8.57
CA VAL A 33 1.20 12.96 8.80
C VAL A 33 2.58 13.56 8.74
N TYR A 34 3.39 13.27 9.76
CA TYR A 34 4.75 13.75 9.89
C TYR A 34 5.72 12.56 9.96
N ALA A 35 6.90 12.73 9.37
CA ALA A 35 8.04 11.84 9.52
C ALA A 35 9.20 12.61 10.13
N ASN A 36 9.69 12.15 11.29
CA ASN A 36 10.74 12.83 12.07
C ASN A 36 10.41 14.32 12.32
N GLY A 37 9.14 14.62 12.57
CA GLY A 37 8.64 15.99 12.79
C GLY A 37 8.43 16.83 11.51
N SER A 38 8.80 16.33 10.32
CA SER A 38 8.55 17.01 9.05
C SER A 38 7.21 16.58 8.46
N LEU A 39 6.37 17.54 8.05
CA LEU A 39 5.06 17.27 7.44
C LEU A 39 5.24 16.63 6.06
N ILE A 40 4.72 15.41 5.88
CA ILE A 40 4.82 14.64 4.63
C ILE A 40 3.47 14.41 3.94
N ALA A 41 2.36 14.57 4.66
CA ALA A 41 1.03 14.65 4.07
C ALA A 41 0.13 15.58 4.88
N ARG A 42 -0.51 16.54 4.22
CA ARG A 42 -1.44 17.52 4.81
C ARG A 42 -2.87 17.21 4.40
N ASN A 43 -3.84 17.37 5.31
CA ASN A 43 -5.27 17.13 5.03
C ASN A 43 -5.46 15.79 4.29
N PHE A 44 -4.76 14.77 4.76
CA PHE A 44 -4.70 13.45 4.15
C PHE A 44 -5.98 12.69 4.50
N ARG A 45 -6.80 12.41 3.48
CA ARG A 45 -8.16 11.87 3.65
C ARG A 45 -8.22 10.39 3.34
N PHE A 46 -9.22 9.73 3.91
CA PHE A 46 -9.54 8.33 3.61
C PHE A 46 -9.54 8.05 2.10
N LYS A 47 -8.86 6.96 1.72
CA LYS A 47 -8.55 6.48 0.36
C LYS A 47 -7.43 7.20 -0.39
N ASN A 48 -6.93 8.32 0.11
CA ASN A 48 -5.86 9.01 -0.61
C ASN A 48 -4.56 8.22 -0.52
N PHE A 49 -3.79 8.33 -1.60
CA PHE A 49 -2.38 7.98 -1.64
C PHE A 49 -1.57 9.27 -1.73
N THR A 50 -0.35 9.26 -1.21
CA THR A 50 0.66 10.20 -1.67
C THR A 50 1.34 9.67 -2.92
N GLU A 51 2.14 10.49 -3.58
CA GLU A 51 3.19 9.98 -4.45
C GLU A 51 4.24 9.21 -3.63
N TYR A 52 5.09 8.43 -4.30
CA TYR A 52 6.26 7.85 -3.67
C TYR A 52 7.31 8.93 -3.43
N ILE A 53 7.65 9.13 -2.16
CA ILE A 53 8.64 10.11 -1.71
C ILE A 53 10.00 9.37 -1.61
N PRO A 54 11.05 9.82 -2.32
CA PRO A 54 12.39 9.30 -2.10
C PRO A 54 12.88 9.72 -0.72
N VAL A 55 13.41 8.77 0.04
CA VAL A 55 13.87 8.98 1.41
C VAL A 55 15.24 8.35 1.61
N SER A 56 16.05 8.93 2.50
CA SER A 56 17.28 8.29 2.93
C SER A 56 16.96 6.96 3.62
N PRO A 57 17.76 5.91 3.46
CA PRO A 57 17.54 4.68 4.23
C PRO A 57 17.64 4.94 5.73
N GLY A 58 16.73 4.38 6.52
CA GLY A 58 16.72 4.58 7.97
C GLY A 58 15.37 4.32 8.63
N ASN A 59 15.33 4.58 9.93
CA ASN A 59 14.10 4.52 10.73
C ASN A 59 13.46 5.90 10.80
N TYR A 60 12.15 5.96 10.58
CA TYR A 60 11.35 7.16 10.57
C TYR A 60 10.29 7.07 11.66
N ARG A 61 10.29 8.04 12.57
CA ARG A 61 9.20 8.24 13.52
C ARG A 61 8.04 8.89 12.79
N ILE A 62 6.95 8.13 12.63
CA ILE A 62 5.71 8.56 12.00
C ILE A 62 4.73 8.98 13.09
N THR A 63 4.33 10.25 13.06
CA THR A 63 3.29 10.78 13.93
C THR A 63 2.10 11.26 13.10
N VAL A 64 0.90 10.98 13.57
CA VAL A 64 -0.35 11.34 12.90
C VAL A 64 -1.20 12.17 13.83
N TYR A 65 -1.74 13.27 13.31
CA TYR A 65 -2.60 14.21 14.04
C TYR A 65 -3.87 14.51 13.24
N PRO A 66 -4.97 14.97 13.88
CA PRO A 66 -6.10 15.53 13.13
C PRO A 66 -5.63 16.70 12.27
N SER A 67 -6.16 16.82 11.06
CA SER A 67 -5.76 17.88 10.13
C SER A 67 -5.94 19.26 10.75
N GLY A 68 -4.89 20.08 10.74
CA GLY A 68 -4.91 21.43 11.30
C GLY A 68 -4.80 21.51 12.83
N ASN A 69 -4.62 20.38 13.53
CA ASN A 69 -4.40 20.34 14.97
C ASN A 69 -3.12 19.54 15.27
N SER A 70 -2.08 20.19 15.78
CA SER A 70 -0.79 19.53 16.09
C SER A 70 -0.63 19.13 17.57
N ARG A 71 -1.70 19.18 18.38
CA ARG A 71 -1.66 18.89 19.82
C ARG A 71 -2.17 17.49 20.13
N ASP A 72 -3.24 17.07 19.46
CA ASP A 72 -3.92 15.81 19.77
C ASP A 72 -3.36 14.66 18.93
N MET A 73 -2.25 14.07 19.37
CA MET A 73 -1.59 12.98 18.64
C MET A 73 -2.47 11.71 18.61
N ILE A 74 -2.74 11.19 17.41
CA ILE A 74 -3.53 9.97 17.18
C ILE A 74 -2.63 8.72 17.17
N LEU A 75 -1.43 8.85 16.61
CA LEU A 75 -0.47 7.77 16.41
C LEU A 75 0.96 8.27 16.55
N ASP A 76 1.80 7.47 17.17
CA ASP A 76 3.25 7.62 17.23
C ASP A 76 3.89 6.24 17.06
N THR A 77 4.63 6.04 15.97
CA THR A 77 5.26 4.74 15.68
C THR A 77 6.51 4.91 14.85
N ASN A 78 7.33 3.87 14.76
CA ASN A 78 8.51 3.86 13.91
C ASN A 78 8.30 2.91 12.73
N ILE A 79 8.69 3.35 11.53
CA ILE A 79 8.82 2.49 10.36
C ILE A 79 10.26 2.49 9.87
N SER A 80 10.69 1.40 9.23
CA SER A 80 12.02 1.30 8.63
C SER A 80 11.91 1.32 7.11
N VAL A 81 12.75 2.12 6.45
CA VAL A 81 12.89 2.13 5.00
C VAL A 81 14.32 1.78 4.65
N GLY A 82 14.53 0.60 4.09
CA GLY A 82 15.85 0.13 3.67
C GLY A 82 16.33 0.77 2.37
N ALA A 83 17.63 0.66 2.09
CA ALA A 83 18.22 1.11 0.84
C ALA A 83 17.59 0.40 -0.35
N GLY A 84 17.08 1.19 -1.31
CA GLY A 84 16.39 0.68 -2.48
C GLY A 84 14.99 0.13 -2.21
N ASN A 85 14.54 -0.03 -0.95
CA ASN A 85 13.22 -0.55 -0.69
C ASN A 85 12.14 0.43 -1.14
N ILE A 86 11.09 -0.09 -1.77
CA ILE A 86 9.89 0.65 -2.12
C ILE A 86 8.80 0.14 -1.18
N ILE A 87 8.14 1.03 -0.44
CA ILE A 87 7.11 0.65 0.52
C ILE A 87 5.87 1.53 0.40
N THR A 88 4.73 0.94 0.70
CA THR A 88 3.48 1.65 1.01
C THR A 88 3.20 1.50 2.50
N ALA A 89 3.17 2.61 3.24
CA ALA A 89 2.76 2.64 4.65
C ALA A 89 1.29 3.07 4.74
N ALA A 90 0.41 2.14 5.12
CA ALA A 90 -1.01 2.39 5.23
C ALA A 90 -1.41 2.70 6.68
N ILE A 91 -2.09 3.84 6.90
CA ILE A 91 -2.78 4.14 8.16
C ILE A 91 -4.03 3.25 8.21
N ILE A 92 -4.09 2.35 9.18
CA ILE A 92 -5.14 1.33 9.30
C ILE A 92 -5.77 1.33 10.70
N GLY A 93 -6.78 0.50 10.90
CA GLY A 93 -7.49 0.37 12.15
C GLY A 93 -8.63 1.38 12.28
N ARG A 94 -9.29 1.36 13.43
CA ARG A 94 -10.40 2.25 13.75
C ARG A 94 -10.08 3.02 15.00
N SER A 95 -10.28 4.34 15.01
CA SER A 95 -10.06 5.16 16.20
C SER A 95 -10.85 4.59 17.39
N PRO A 96 -10.22 4.44 18.58
CA PRO A 96 -8.89 4.94 18.96
C PRO A 96 -7.71 3.98 18.65
N ARG A 97 -7.96 2.81 18.06
CA ARG A 97 -6.93 1.80 17.73
C ARG A 97 -6.44 1.97 16.29
N ILE A 98 -5.52 2.92 16.10
CA ILE A 98 -4.88 3.22 14.82
C ILE A 98 -3.46 2.63 14.79
N SER A 99 -3.01 2.17 13.63
CA SER A 99 -1.62 1.74 13.42
C SER A 99 -1.16 1.95 11.98
N ILE A 100 0.13 1.74 11.71
CA ILE A 100 0.67 1.67 10.35
C ILE A 100 0.88 0.21 9.95
N LYS A 101 0.33 -0.19 8.79
CA LYS A 101 0.74 -1.40 8.07
C LYS A 101 1.76 -1.03 7.01
N VAL A 102 3.00 -1.49 7.20
CA VAL A 102 4.02 -1.41 6.15
C VAL A 102 3.80 -2.55 5.16
N ILE A 103 3.75 -2.20 3.88
CA ILE A 103 3.57 -3.11 2.75
C ILE A 103 4.77 -2.92 1.85
N MET A 104 5.60 -3.96 1.74
CA MET A 104 6.75 -3.96 0.86
C MET A 104 6.27 -4.04 -0.59
N ASP A 105 6.84 -3.21 -1.45
CA ASP A 105 6.71 -3.36 -2.89
C ASP A 105 8.04 -3.98 -3.36
N PRO A 106 8.21 -5.32 -3.35
CA PRO A 106 9.45 -5.96 -3.79
C PRO A 106 9.66 -5.86 -5.30
N ARG A 107 10.88 -5.49 -5.72
CA ARG A 107 11.27 -5.61 -7.13
C ARG A 107 11.33 -7.09 -7.49
N LEU A 108 10.44 -7.51 -8.38
CA LEU A 108 10.39 -8.87 -8.91
C LEU A 108 10.57 -8.81 -10.44
N PRO A 109 11.17 -9.85 -11.05
CA PRO A 109 11.17 -9.96 -12.50
C PRO A 109 9.72 -10.08 -13.00
N VAL A 110 9.38 -9.31 -14.03
CA VAL A 110 8.09 -9.43 -14.72
C VAL A 110 8.32 -10.20 -16.01
N GLU A 111 7.61 -11.32 -16.17
CA GLU A 111 7.54 -12.03 -17.44
C GLU A 111 7.12 -11.08 -18.57
N ARG A 112 7.74 -11.21 -19.75
CA ARG A 112 7.40 -10.36 -20.90
C ARG A 112 5.90 -10.39 -21.18
N ASN A 113 5.30 -9.21 -21.36
CA ASN A 113 3.88 -9.03 -21.66
C ASN A 113 2.90 -9.49 -20.57
N ARG A 114 3.37 -9.77 -19.35
CA ARG A 114 2.52 -10.11 -18.20
C ARG A 114 2.38 -8.94 -17.24
N LEU A 115 1.48 -9.06 -16.28
CA LEU A 115 1.36 -8.15 -15.14
C LEU A 115 1.39 -8.92 -13.83
N MET A 116 1.68 -8.22 -12.76
CA MET A 116 1.68 -8.76 -11.41
C MET A 116 0.51 -8.15 -10.64
N LEU A 117 -0.31 -8.99 -10.02
CA LEU A 117 -1.42 -8.57 -9.17
C LEU A 117 -1.20 -9.11 -7.76
N ARG A 118 -1.52 -8.32 -6.74
CA ARG A 118 -1.72 -8.82 -5.37
C ARG A 118 -2.95 -8.20 -4.74
N PHE A 119 -3.40 -8.78 -3.63
CA PHE A 119 -4.52 -8.28 -2.85
C PHE A 119 -4.08 -7.97 -1.42
N VAL A 120 -4.63 -6.90 -0.85
CA VAL A 120 -4.40 -6.51 0.53
C VAL A 120 -5.73 -6.22 1.19
N ASN A 121 -6.03 -6.92 2.28
CA ASN A 121 -7.22 -6.63 3.06
C ASN A 121 -6.87 -5.61 4.15
N LEU A 122 -7.33 -4.37 4.01
CA LEU A 122 -7.18 -3.29 5.00
C LEU A 122 -8.53 -2.88 5.62
N SER A 123 -9.60 -3.65 5.41
CA SER A 123 -10.91 -3.42 6.02
C SER A 123 -10.99 -4.14 7.37
N PRO A 124 -11.07 -3.42 8.51
CA PRO A 124 -10.89 -3.98 9.84
C PRO A 124 -12.01 -4.93 10.30
N ASP A 125 -13.20 -4.84 9.70
CA ASP A 125 -14.36 -5.68 10.01
C ASP A 125 -14.70 -6.68 8.89
N LEU A 126 -13.87 -6.73 7.84
CA LEU A 126 -14.05 -7.69 6.75
C LEU A 126 -13.55 -9.06 7.21
N SER A 127 -14.46 -10.03 7.26
CA SER A 127 -14.14 -11.44 7.49
C SER A 127 -13.10 -11.93 6.47
N PRO A 128 -12.35 -13.02 6.76
CA PRO A 128 -11.41 -13.56 5.80
C PRO A 128 -12.06 -13.74 4.43
N THR A 129 -11.38 -13.23 3.40
CA THR A 129 -12.00 -13.01 2.09
C THR A 129 -11.15 -13.61 0.98
N ASN A 130 -11.83 -14.19 0.00
CA ASN A 130 -11.27 -14.64 -1.27
C ASN A 130 -11.43 -13.54 -2.32
N LEU A 131 -10.40 -13.33 -3.12
CA LEU A 131 -10.53 -12.58 -4.39
C LEU A 131 -10.68 -13.61 -5.51
N THR A 132 -11.78 -13.55 -6.26
CA THR A 132 -12.08 -14.47 -7.36
C THR A 132 -12.28 -13.72 -8.69
N PHE A 133 -12.16 -14.44 -9.80
CA PHE A 133 -12.67 -13.96 -11.09
C PHE A 133 -14.19 -14.17 -11.13
N ARG A 134 -14.96 -13.13 -11.43
CA ARG A 134 -16.42 -13.22 -11.50
C ARG A 134 -16.93 -14.14 -12.62
N ARG A 135 -16.15 -14.32 -13.69
CA ARG A 135 -16.58 -15.11 -14.86
C ARG A 135 -16.78 -16.60 -14.56
N ASN A 136 -15.99 -17.16 -13.65
CA ASN A 136 -15.92 -18.60 -13.40
C ASN A 136 -15.67 -18.94 -11.93
N ASP A 137 -15.81 -17.97 -11.03
CA ASP A 137 -15.57 -18.08 -9.59
C ASP A 137 -14.20 -18.65 -9.20
N ARG A 138 -13.23 -18.65 -10.12
CA ARG A 138 -11.87 -19.13 -9.83
C ARG A 138 -11.19 -18.20 -8.84
N THR A 139 -10.78 -18.75 -7.70
CA THR A 139 -10.02 -18.04 -6.67
C THR A 139 -8.62 -17.67 -7.17
N ILE A 140 -8.26 -16.40 -6.96
CA ILE A 140 -6.93 -15.82 -7.21
C ILE A 140 -6.14 -15.81 -5.91
N PHE A 141 -6.78 -15.30 -4.85
CA PHE A 141 -6.24 -15.27 -3.50
C PHE A 141 -7.28 -15.82 -2.53
N ASN A 142 -6.83 -16.68 -1.62
CA ASN A 142 -7.69 -17.37 -0.67
C ASN A 142 -7.43 -16.87 0.76
N ASN A 143 -8.49 -16.78 1.57
CA ASN A 143 -8.42 -16.56 3.02
C ASN A 143 -7.58 -15.33 3.44
N VAL A 144 -7.75 -14.21 2.73
CA VAL A 144 -6.99 -12.99 3.01
C VAL A 144 -7.62 -12.23 4.18
N LYS A 145 -6.96 -12.33 5.34
CA LYS A 145 -7.38 -11.71 6.61
C LYS A 145 -6.92 -10.26 6.69
N TYR A 146 -7.61 -9.42 7.45
CA TYR A 146 -7.10 -8.13 7.86
C TYR A 146 -5.93 -8.28 8.85
N PRO A 147 -4.84 -7.47 8.78
CA PRO A 147 -4.44 -6.53 7.73
C PRO A 147 -3.37 -7.11 6.78
N ASN A 148 -3.62 -8.29 6.20
CA ASN A 148 -2.61 -9.04 5.44
C ASN A 148 -2.57 -8.63 3.96
N ALA A 149 -1.35 -8.69 3.42
CA ALA A 149 -1.06 -8.61 2.00
C ALA A 149 -0.74 -10.02 1.49
N THR A 150 -1.17 -10.34 0.27
CA THR A 150 -0.73 -11.54 -0.43
C THR A 150 0.59 -11.28 -1.15
N GLU A 151 1.25 -12.37 -1.55
CA GLU A 151 2.27 -12.30 -2.59
C GLU A 151 1.65 -11.91 -3.94
N TYR A 152 2.50 -11.45 -4.86
CA TYR A 152 2.10 -11.19 -6.23
C TYR A 152 1.89 -12.50 -7.00
N THR A 153 0.88 -12.49 -7.87
CA THR A 153 0.64 -13.53 -8.87
C THR A 153 0.67 -12.95 -10.27
N VAL A 154 1.05 -13.76 -11.24
CA VAL A 154 1.18 -13.35 -12.64
C VAL A 154 -0.17 -13.48 -13.34
N LEU A 155 -0.63 -12.40 -14.00
CA LEU A 155 -1.83 -12.41 -14.84
C LEU A 155 -1.53 -11.96 -16.27
N SER A 156 -2.43 -12.29 -17.18
CA SER A 156 -2.42 -11.68 -18.52
C SER A 156 -3.00 -10.26 -18.45
N PRO A 157 -2.59 -9.34 -19.33
CA PRO A 157 -3.27 -8.05 -19.48
C PRO A 157 -4.69 -8.24 -19.98
N GLY A 158 -5.61 -7.38 -19.53
CA GLY A 158 -7.02 -7.48 -19.91
C GLY A 158 -7.95 -6.63 -19.07
N VAL A 159 -9.25 -6.79 -19.33
CA VAL A 159 -10.32 -6.23 -18.50
C VAL A 159 -10.94 -7.36 -17.69
N TYR A 160 -11.04 -7.15 -16.38
CA TYR A 160 -11.48 -8.15 -15.43
C TYR A 160 -12.67 -7.66 -14.62
N ASN A 161 -13.57 -8.58 -14.33
CA ASN A 161 -14.56 -8.45 -13.26
C ASN A 161 -14.08 -9.34 -12.11
N PHE A 162 -13.75 -8.74 -10.98
CA PHE A 162 -13.36 -9.45 -9.77
C PHE A 162 -14.53 -9.50 -8.79
N GLU A 163 -14.49 -10.45 -7.88
CA GLU A 163 -15.45 -10.55 -6.79
C GLU A 163 -14.72 -10.86 -5.48
N LEU A 164 -15.08 -10.14 -4.42
CA LEU A 164 -14.72 -10.50 -3.05
C LEU A 164 -15.79 -11.44 -2.51
N ARG A 165 -15.37 -12.59 -1.99
CA ARG A 165 -16.26 -13.61 -1.42
C ARG A 165 -15.80 -14.00 -0.03
N ASN A 166 -16.73 -14.25 0.88
CA ASN A 166 -16.39 -14.71 2.22
C ASN A 166 -15.70 -16.09 2.13
N SER A 167 -14.54 -16.25 2.77
CA SER A 167 -13.77 -17.48 2.66
C SER A 167 -14.44 -18.70 3.33
N ASN A 168 -15.37 -18.48 4.25
CA ASN A 168 -15.99 -19.57 5.02
C ASN A 168 -17.22 -20.16 4.31
N ASP A 169 -18.10 -19.30 3.77
CA ASP A 169 -19.37 -19.72 3.16
C ASP A 169 -19.50 -19.37 1.67
N ASN A 170 -18.43 -18.83 1.08
CA ASN A 170 -18.32 -18.46 -0.33
C ASN A 170 -19.40 -17.46 -0.82
N LYS A 171 -20.08 -16.75 0.09
CA LYS A 171 -21.04 -15.70 -0.30
C LYS A 171 -20.33 -14.51 -0.91
N SER A 172 -20.94 -13.94 -1.94
CA SER A 172 -20.48 -12.69 -2.54
C SER A 172 -20.58 -11.54 -1.54
N ILE A 173 -19.53 -10.73 -1.46
CA ILE A 173 -19.42 -9.54 -0.61
C ILE A 173 -19.43 -8.29 -1.47
N LEU A 174 -18.58 -8.23 -2.50
CA LEU A 174 -18.40 -7.05 -3.33
C LEU A 174 -17.98 -7.43 -4.75
N LEU A 175 -18.72 -6.95 -5.74
CA LEU A 175 -18.34 -7.00 -7.15
C LEU A 175 -17.43 -5.81 -7.50
N VAL A 176 -16.34 -6.07 -8.20
CA VAL A 176 -15.41 -5.05 -8.70
C VAL A 176 -15.33 -5.16 -10.23
N PRO A 177 -16.23 -4.48 -10.96
CA PRO A 177 -16.34 -4.65 -12.40
C PRO A 177 -15.35 -3.79 -13.19
N ASN A 178 -15.10 -4.17 -14.44
CA ASN A 178 -14.43 -3.37 -15.48
C ASN A 178 -13.00 -2.91 -15.12
N VAL A 179 -12.26 -3.72 -14.36
CA VAL A 179 -10.88 -3.41 -13.98
C VAL A 179 -9.95 -3.65 -15.16
N ARG A 180 -9.36 -2.58 -15.70
CA ARG A 180 -8.38 -2.64 -16.79
C ARG A 180 -6.96 -2.75 -16.26
N LEU A 181 -6.30 -3.88 -16.51
CA LEU A 181 -4.92 -4.13 -16.10
C LEU A 181 -4.01 -4.24 -17.34
N THR A 182 -2.91 -3.49 -17.34
CA THR A 182 -1.99 -3.41 -18.48
C THR A 182 -0.69 -4.17 -18.22
N ARG A 183 -0.03 -4.60 -19.30
CA ARG A 183 1.25 -5.34 -19.25
C ARG A 183 2.37 -4.53 -18.59
N ASN A 184 3.36 -5.23 -18.06
CA ASN A 184 4.59 -4.72 -17.47
C ASN A 184 4.34 -3.79 -16.26
N ARG A 185 3.30 -4.10 -15.47
CA ARG A 185 2.89 -3.34 -14.29
C ARG A 185 2.65 -4.25 -13.11
N PHE A 186 2.88 -3.71 -11.91
CA PHE A 186 2.48 -4.27 -10.62
C PHE A 186 1.26 -3.50 -10.11
N TYR A 187 0.22 -4.24 -9.76
CA TYR A 187 -0.99 -3.69 -9.19
C TYR A 187 -1.27 -4.29 -7.81
N THR A 188 -1.71 -3.44 -6.91
CA THR A 188 -2.28 -3.86 -5.63
C THR A 188 -3.75 -3.47 -5.57
N MET A 189 -4.59 -4.46 -5.27
CA MET A 189 -5.99 -4.26 -4.91
C MET A 189 -6.12 -4.18 -3.39
N TYR A 190 -6.46 -3.01 -2.85
CA TYR A 190 -6.67 -2.79 -1.42
C TYR A 190 -8.16 -2.80 -1.11
N ALA A 191 -8.63 -3.75 -0.30
CA ALA A 191 -9.96 -3.65 0.31
C ALA A 191 -9.90 -2.68 1.50
N VAL A 192 -10.69 -1.61 1.45
CA VAL A 192 -10.76 -0.56 2.48
C VAL A 192 -12.22 -0.22 2.78
N GLY A 193 -12.48 0.46 3.89
CA GLY A 193 -13.83 0.78 4.34
C GLY A 193 -14.31 -0.20 5.38
N LEU A 194 -15.62 -0.36 5.49
CA LEU A 194 -16.27 -1.29 6.41
C LEU A 194 -17.25 -2.19 5.68
N ALA A 195 -17.20 -3.48 5.97
CA ALA A 195 -18.23 -4.43 5.53
C ALA A 195 -19.59 -4.12 6.20
N LYS A 196 -19.56 -3.58 7.42
CA LYS A 196 -20.73 -3.16 8.19
C LYS A 196 -20.58 -1.70 8.61
N GLY A 197 -21.36 -0.82 7.99
CA GLY A 197 -21.39 0.62 8.32
C GLY A 197 -20.67 1.50 7.29
N GLY A 198 -20.31 2.71 7.71
CA GLY A 198 -19.72 3.73 6.85
C GLY A 198 -18.28 4.09 7.23
N PRO A 199 -17.41 4.45 6.26
CA PRO A 199 -17.60 4.35 4.81
C PRO A 199 -17.70 2.90 4.33
N PRO A 200 -18.51 2.61 3.29
CA PRO A 200 -18.72 1.25 2.83
C PRO A 200 -17.44 0.64 2.24
N LEU A 201 -17.38 -0.69 2.33
CA LEU A 201 -16.32 -1.50 1.73
C LEU A 201 -16.18 -1.18 0.24
N GLN A 202 -14.94 -0.98 -0.20
CA GLN A 202 -14.59 -0.80 -1.60
C GLN A 202 -13.17 -1.29 -1.87
N VAL A 203 -12.83 -1.42 -3.15
CA VAL A 203 -11.46 -1.77 -3.57
C VAL A 203 -10.80 -0.58 -4.24
N LEU A 204 -9.62 -0.21 -3.74
CA LEU A 204 -8.70 0.72 -4.41
C LEU A 204 -7.70 -0.09 -5.23
N ILE A 205 -7.45 0.33 -6.47
CA ILE A 205 -6.50 -0.34 -7.36
C ILE A 205 -5.36 0.64 -7.61
N ALA A 206 -4.20 0.36 -7.03
CA ALA A 206 -3.04 1.23 -7.16
C ALA A 206 -2.00 0.59 -8.09
N LEU A 207 -1.29 1.45 -8.83
CA LEU A 207 -0.06 1.06 -9.50
C LEU A 207 1.09 1.12 -8.49
N ASP A 208 1.84 0.04 -8.34
CA ASP A 208 2.93 -0.01 -7.37
C ASP A 208 4.22 0.54 -7.96
N GLY A 209 5.05 1.14 -7.10
CA GLY A 209 6.25 1.88 -7.47
C GLY A 209 7.22 1.06 -8.31
N ASN A 210 7.25 -0.26 -8.12
CA ASN A 210 8.10 -1.20 -8.86
C ASN A 210 7.79 -1.26 -10.36
N SER A 211 6.68 -0.67 -10.77
CA SER A 211 6.29 -0.52 -12.16
C SER A 211 7.04 0.60 -12.89
N TYR A 212 7.69 1.52 -12.17
CA TYR A 212 8.31 2.72 -12.77
C TYR A 212 9.51 3.30 -12.01
N ILE A 213 9.64 3.06 -10.71
CA ILE A 213 10.78 3.47 -9.89
C ILE A 213 11.95 2.53 -10.21
N ARG A 214 13.02 3.11 -10.74
CA ARG A 214 14.25 2.40 -11.09
C ARG A 214 15.20 2.42 -9.91
#